data_AF-A0A7V2JYV2-F1
#
_entry.id   AF-A0A7V2JYV2-F1
#
_cell.length_a   1.000
_cell.length_b   1.000
_cell.length_c   1.000
_cell.angle_alpha   90.00
_cell.angle_beta   90.00
_cell.angle_gamma   90.00
#
_symmetry.space_group_name_H-M   'P 1'
#
loop_
_entity.id
_entity.type
_entity.pdbx_description
1 polymer ?
#
loop_
_entity_poly.entity_id
_entity_poly.type
_entity_poly.pdbx_seq_one_letter_code
_entity_poly.pdbx_strand_id
1 'polypeptide(L)'
;MVRTYLLKHTLQIVVLGVLDGIAIWIGTSLALQVHYLTAIILILGAVGINYIYLSKRTYAMRYLLPGLIFLFAMVVYPIGYSFYISFTNLSTGHILNQQQAIAQITDRFYTPDDAPTI
;
A
#
# COMPACT_ATOMS: atom_id res chain seq x y z
N MET A 1 -12.36 -38.43 -12.55
CA MET A 1 -12.18 -37.08 -13.13
C MET A 1 -12.91 -35.97 -12.36
N VAL A 2 -14.17 -36.13 -11.95
CA VAL A 2 -14.96 -35.08 -11.26
C VAL A 2 -14.36 -34.61 -9.92
N ARG A 3 -13.81 -35.53 -9.12
CA ARG A 3 -13.22 -35.25 -7.80
C ARG A 3 -12.05 -34.25 -7.85
N THR A 4 -11.16 -34.37 -8.83
CA THR A 4 -10.01 -33.48 -8.99
C THR A 4 -10.43 -32.08 -9.43
N TYR A 5 -11.53 -31.97 -10.19
CA TYR A 5 -12.07 -30.70 -10.65
C TYR A 5 -12.74 -29.92 -9.51
N LEU A 6 -13.48 -30.61 -8.65
CA LEU A 6 -14.09 -30.04 -7.44
C LEU A 6 -13.02 -29.57 -6.45
N LEU A 7 -11.99 -30.40 -6.18
CA LEU A 7 -10.87 -30.03 -5.30
C LEU A 7 -10.17 -28.74 -5.75
N LYS A 8 -9.91 -28.60 -7.06
CA LYS A 8 -9.29 -27.38 -7.61
C LYS A 8 -10.16 -26.14 -7.39
N HIS A 9 -11.47 -26.24 -7.59
CA HIS A 9 -12.39 -25.12 -7.37
C HIS A 9 -12.51 -24.73 -5.90
N THR A 10 -12.63 -25.72 -5.01
CA THR A 10 -12.71 -25.47 -3.57
C THR A 10 -11.43 -24.84 -3.05
N LEU A 11 -10.26 -25.34 -3.47
CA LEU A 11 -8.97 -24.75 -3.12
C LEU A 11 -8.86 -23.29 -3.58
N GLN A 12 -9.30 -22.99 -4.81
CA GLN A 12 -9.29 -21.63 -5.34
C GLN A 12 -10.15 -20.68 -4.49
N ILE A 13 -11.36 -21.10 -4.11
CA ILE A 13 -12.27 -20.28 -3.29
C ILE A 13 -11.69 -20.08 -1.89
N VAL A 14 -11.11 -21.11 -1.28
CA VAL A 14 -10.48 -21.00 0.04
C VAL A 14 -9.30 -20.01 -0.01
N VAL A 15 -8.44 -20.10 -1.02
CA VAL A 15 -7.30 -19.19 -1.17
C VAL A 15 -7.77 -17.74 -1.39
N LEU A 16 -8.78 -17.52 -2.23
CA LEU A 16 -9.35 -16.18 -2.44
C LEU A 16 -10.00 -15.65 -1.16
N GLY A 17 -10.74 -16.48 -0.42
CA GLY A 17 -11.37 -16.08 0.85
C GLY A 17 -10.36 -15.69 1.92
N VAL A 18 -9.23 -16.40 2.02
CA VAL A 18 -8.13 -16.01 2.91
C VAL A 18 -7.51 -14.69 2.47
N LEU A 19 -7.28 -14.50 1.17
CA LEU A 19 -6.76 -13.25 0.60
C LEU A 19 -7.68 -12.07 0.91
N ASP A 20 -8.99 -12.25 0.74
CA ASP A 20 -9.99 -11.21 1.02
C ASP A 20 -10.09 -10.91 2.51
N GLY A 21 -10.00 -11.93 3.38
CA GLY A 21 -9.94 -11.74 4.82
C GLY A 21 -8.75 -10.89 5.25
N ILE A 22 -7.57 -11.16 4.68
CA ILE A 22 -6.36 -10.36 4.89
C ILE A 22 -6.56 -8.94 4.35
N ALA A 23 -7.12 -8.80 3.14
CA ALA A 23 -7.35 -7.50 2.52
C ALA A 23 -8.32 -6.64 3.34
N ILE A 24 -9.40 -7.21 3.86
CA ILE A 24 -10.35 -6.51 4.73
C ILE A 24 -9.67 -6.08 6.03
N TRP A 25 -8.92 -6.99 6.68
CA TRP A 25 -8.21 -6.66 7.92
C TRP A 25 -7.22 -5.50 7.73
N ILE A 26 -6.39 -5.56 6.69
CA ILE A 26 -5.46 -4.48 6.34
C ILE A 26 -6.22 -3.20 5.99
N GLY A 27 -7.29 -3.29 5.20
CA GLY A 27 -8.13 -2.16 4.80
C GLY A 27 -8.75 -1.43 6.00
N THR A 28 -9.29 -2.17 6.97
CA THR A 28 -9.81 -1.59 8.21
C THR A 28 -8.70 -0.98 9.06
N SER A 29 -7.55 -1.63 9.19
CA SER A 29 -6.40 -1.06 9.92
C SER A 29 -5.91 0.25 9.32
N LEU A 30 -5.85 0.34 7.98
CA LEU A 30 -5.45 1.57 7.27
C LEU A 30 -6.48 2.69 7.44
N ALA A 31 -7.77 2.35 7.42
CA ALA A 31 -8.84 3.32 7.66
C ALA A 31 -8.76 3.93 9.07
N LEU A 32 -8.38 3.16 10.08
CA LEU A 32 -8.16 3.63 11.45
C LEU A 32 -6.97 4.60 11.56
N GLN A 33 -5.96 4.45 10.69
CA GLN A 33 -4.78 5.32 10.63
C GLN A 33 -4.96 6.53 9.69
N VAL A 34 -6.19 6.81 9.23
CA VAL A 34 -6.53 7.93 8.34
C VAL A 34 -5.88 7.83 6.95
N HIS A 35 -5.38 6.65 6.58
CA HIS A 35 -4.78 6.39 5.27
C HIS A 35 -5.83 5.91 4.25
N TYR A 36 -6.82 6.75 3.95
CA TYR A 36 -7.98 6.37 3.12
C TYR A 36 -7.63 6.02 1.67
N LEU A 37 -6.66 6.74 1.07
CA LEU A 37 -6.28 6.54 -0.33
C LEU A 37 -5.71 5.13 -0.56
N THR A 38 -4.81 4.67 0.31
CA THR A 38 -4.21 3.33 0.22
C THR A 38 -5.25 2.23 0.53
N ALA A 39 -6.17 2.47 1.46
CA ALA A 39 -7.26 1.54 1.74
C ALA A 39 -8.17 1.34 0.50
N ILE A 40 -8.53 2.42 -0.20
CA ILE A 40 -9.35 2.35 -1.42
C ILE A 40 -8.64 1.57 -2.53
N ILE A 41 -7.35 1.86 -2.76
CA ILE A 41 -6.54 1.16 -3.77
C ILE A 41 -6.48 -0.34 -3.48
N LEU A 42 -6.29 -0.71 -2.20
CA LEU A 42 -6.23 -2.10 -1.77
C LEU A 42 -7.56 -2.84 -2.00
N ILE A 43 -8.69 -2.22 -1.66
CA ILE A 43 -10.03 -2.80 -1.90
C ILE A 43 -10.30 -2.97 -3.40
N LEU A 44 -9.97 -1.95 -4.21
CA LEU A 44 -10.11 -2.04 -5.67
C LEU A 44 -9.25 -3.16 -6.26
N GLY A 45 -8.02 -3.33 -5.76
CA GLY A 45 -7.14 -4.43 -6.13
C GLY A 45 -7.73 -5.80 -5.80
N ALA A 46 -8.24 -5.97 -4.57
CA ALA A 46 -8.86 -7.21 -4.13
C ALA A 46 -10.12 -7.56 -4.96
N VAL A 47 -10.97 -6.57 -5.25
CA VAL A 47 -12.14 -6.74 -6.13
C VAL A 47 -11.71 -7.11 -7.55
N GLY A 48 -10.66 -6.47 -8.08
CA GLY A 48 -10.10 -6.78 -9.40
C GLY A 48 -9.59 -8.23 -9.49
N ILE A 49 -8.85 -8.68 -8.49
CA ILE A 49 -8.36 -10.07 -8.40
C ILE A 49 -9.53 -11.04 -8.36
N ASN A 50 -10.54 -10.80 -7.50
CA ASN A 50 -11.74 -11.61 -7.45
C ASN A 50 -12.45 -11.69 -8.81
N TYR A 51 -12.64 -10.55 -9.47
CA TYR A 51 -13.27 -10.53 -10.79
C TYR A 51 -12.49 -11.37 -11.82
N ILE A 52 -11.15 -11.31 -11.83
CA ILE A 52 -10.33 -12.09 -12.75
C ILE A 52 -10.40 -13.60 -12.48
N TYR A 53 -10.42 -14.01 -11.21
CA TYR A 53 -10.45 -15.42 -10.83
C TYR A 53 -11.85 -16.06 -10.84
N LEU A 54 -12.91 -15.29 -10.59
CA LEU A 54 -14.29 -15.78 -10.62
C LEU A 54 -14.87 -15.78 -12.05
N SER A 55 -14.50 -14.81 -12.89
CA SER A 55 -15.02 -14.74 -14.26
C SER A 55 -14.37 -15.81 -15.16
N LYS A 56 -15.21 -16.48 -15.97
CA LYS A 56 -14.79 -17.49 -16.96
C LYS A 56 -14.12 -16.85 -18.18
N ARG A 57 -14.37 -15.57 -18.45
CA ARG A 57 -13.88 -14.85 -19.65
C ARG A 57 -12.44 -14.37 -19.50
N THR A 58 -11.94 -14.25 -18.28
CA THR A 58 -10.62 -13.70 -17.94
C THR A 58 -9.52 -14.76 -17.79
N TYR A 59 -9.63 -15.88 -18.51
CA TYR A 59 -8.69 -17.00 -18.37
C TYR A 59 -7.23 -16.59 -18.66
N ALA A 60 -6.99 -15.79 -19.70
CA ALA A 60 -5.65 -15.29 -20.03
C ALA A 60 -5.07 -14.39 -18.91
N MET A 61 -5.91 -13.58 -18.28
CA MET A 61 -5.48 -12.61 -17.27
C MET A 61 -4.99 -13.27 -15.97
N ARG A 62 -5.40 -14.52 -15.70
CA ARG A 62 -4.92 -15.29 -14.54
C ARG A 62 -3.42 -15.59 -14.61
N TYR A 63 -2.88 -15.74 -15.82
CA TYR A 63 -1.44 -15.96 -16.03
C TYR A 63 -0.64 -14.65 -16.02
N LEU A 64 -1.28 -13.55 -16.42
CA LEU A 64 -0.69 -12.20 -16.40
C LEU A 64 -0.67 -11.58 -15.00
N LEU A 65 -1.65 -11.92 -14.16
CA LEU A 65 -1.85 -11.37 -12.81
C LEU A 65 -0.57 -11.29 -11.96
N PRO A 66 0.23 -12.35 -11.78
CA PRO A 66 1.44 -12.26 -10.97
C PRO A 66 2.42 -11.21 -11.53
N GLY A 67 2.65 -11.21 -12.84
CA GLY A 67 3.52 -10.21 -13.49
C GLY A 67 2.96 -8.79 -13.38
N LEU A 68 1.64 -8.65 -13.50
CA LEU A 68 0.95 -7.36 -13.42
C LEU A 68 1.04 -6.76 -12.01
N ILE A 69 0.91 -7.59 -10.96
CA ILE A 69 1.10 -7.16 -9.57
C ILE A 69 2.52 -6.60 -9.37
N PHE A 70 3.54 -7.31 -9.84
CA PHE A 70 4.92 -6.83 -9.74
C PHE A 70 5.16 -5.58 -10.58
N LEU A 71 4.60 -5.50 -11.78
CA LEU A 71 4.69 -4.31 -12.62
C LEU A 71 4.10 -3.08 -11.90
N PHE A 72 2.91 -3.20 -11.34
CA PHE A 72 2.29 -2.08 -10.64
C PHE A 72 3.06 -1.70 -9.38
N ALA A 73 3.50 -2.68 -8.58
CA ALA A 73 4.20 -2.43 -7.33
C ALA A 73 5.61 -1.86 -7.51
N MET A 74 6.36 -2.35 -8.51
CA MET A 74 7.78 -2.03 -8.67
C MET A 74 8.07 -0.99 -9.76
N VAL A 75 7.15 -0.79 -10.71
CA VAL A 75 7.38 0.13 -11.84
C VAL A 75 6.38 1.28 -11.81
N VAL A 76 5.07 0.97 -11.83
CA VAL A 76 4.05 2.02 -11.92
C VAL A 76 3.99 2.84 -10.63
N TYR A 77 4.09 2.20 -9.46
CA TYR A 77 4.08 2.88 -8.17
C TYR A 77 5.22 3.90 -8.02
N PRO A 78 6.52 3.58 -8.20
CA PRO A 78 7.58 4.57 -8.06
C PRO A 78 7.46 5.70 -9.10
N ILE A 79 7.06 5.40 -10.35
CA ILE A 79 6.84 6.43 -11.37
C ILE A 79 5.74 7.40 -10.91
N GLY A 80 4.60 6.89 -10.46
CA GLY A 80 3.49 7.69 -9.96
C GLY A 80 3.86 8.50 -8.73
N TYR A 81 4.63 7.91 -7.81
CA TYR A 81 5.11 8.60 -6.61
C TYR A 81 6.10 9.71 -6.95
N SER A 82 7.04 9.49 -7.87
CA SER A 82 7.95 10.53 -8.37
C SER A 82 7.19 11.66 -9.04
N PHE A 83 6.17 11.34 -9.83
CA PHE A 83 5.29 12.35 -10.44
C PHE A 83 4.56 13.16 -9.36
N TYR A 84 3.99 12.52 -8.34
CA TYR A 84 3.38 13.22 -7.20
C TYR A 84 4.37 14.14 -6.49
N ILE A 85 5.57 13.65 -6.16
CA ILE A 85 6.61 14.45 -5.49
C ILE A 85 7.00 15.67 -6.33
N SER A 86 6.99 15.57 -7.66
CA SER A 86 7.36 16.70 -8.53
C SER A 86 6.45 17.92 -8.36
N PHE A 87 5.23 17.75 -7.85
CA PHE A 87 4.32 18.85 -7.51
C PHE A 87 4.48 19.35 -6.07
N THR A 88 5.32 18.71 -5.26
CA THR A 88 5.57 19.06 -3.86
C THR A 88 6.95 19.70 -3.70
N ASN A 89 7.11 20.58 -2.70
CA ASN A 89 8.42 21.19 -2.39
C ASN A 89 9.30 20.24 -1.56
N LEU A 90 9.52 19.03 -2.06
CA LEU A 90 10.31 18.00 -1.38
C LEU A 90 11.77 18.13 -1.87
N SER A 91 12.56 18.90 -1.10
CA SER A 91 13.95 19.24 -1.41
C SER A 91 14.81 19.19 -0.15
N THR A 92 16.14 19.30 -0.32
CA THR A 92 17.10 19.42 0.78
C THR A 92 16.74 20.63 1.65
N GLY A 93 16.32 20.38 2.90
CA GLY A 93 15.81 21.39 3.84
C GLY A 93 14.29 21.34 4.09
N HIS A 94 13.52 20.64 3.25
CA HIS A 94 12.05 20.49 3.35
C HIS A 94 11.62 19.01 3.34
N ILE A 95 12.40 18.15 4.00
CA ILE A 95 12.11 16.70 4.07
C ILE A 95 11.17 16.33 5.23
N LEU A 96 11.08 17.19 6.24
CA LEU A 96 10.26 16.95 7.43
C LEU A 96 8.83 17.41 7.18
N ASN A 97 7.88 16.62 7.66
CA ASN A 97 6.51 17.10 7.76
C ASN A 97 6.42 18.22 8.80
N GLN A 98 5.45 19.12 8.67
CA GLN A 98 5.32 20.32 9.51
C GLN A 98 5.36 20.01 11.01
N GLN A 99 4.63 18.98 11.45
CA GLN A 99 4.60 18.56 12.85
C GLN A 99 5.98 18.11 13.36
N GLN A 100 6.74 17.42 12.52
CA GLN A 100 8.08 16.94 12.86
C GLN A 100 9.07 18.12 12.94
N ALA A 101 8.95 19.09 12.02
CA ALA A 101 9.77 20.30 12.05
C ALA A 101 9.52 21.13 13.32
N ILE A 102 8.25 21.31 13.72
CA ILE A 102 7.88 22.01 14.96
C ILE A 102 8.45 21.28 16.19
N ALA A 103 8.27 19.96 16.26
CA ALA A 103 8.80 19.16 17.36
C ALA A 103 10.33 19.30 17.47
N GLN A 104 11.05 19.17 16.35
CA GLN A 104 12.49 19.30 16.33
C GLN A 104 12.97 20.69 16.74
N ILE A 105 12.26 21.77 16.37
CA ILE A 105 12.63 23.13 16.78
C ILE A 105 12.36 23.35 18.27
N THR A 106 11.25 22.83 18.78
CA THR A 106 10.82 23.00 20.18
C THR A 106 11.71 22.23 21.15
N ASP A 107 12.25 21.09 20.72
CA ASP A 107 13.14 20.24 21.52
C ASP A 107 14.60 20.74 21.57
N ARG A 108 14.92 21.86 20.88
CA ARG A 108 16.27 22.42 20.93
C ARG A 108 16.52 23.15 22.25
N PHE A 109 17.45 22.62 23.03
CA PHE A 109 18.00 23.32 24.19
C PHE A 109 19.06 24.34 23.73
N TYR A 110 18.99 25.55 24.26
CA TYR A 110 20.05 26.54 24.14
C TYR A 110 20.87 26.55 25.43
N THR A 111 22.17 26.76 25.30
CA THR A 111 23.02 27.07 26.45
C THR A 111 22.90 28.58 26.70
N PRO A 112 22.50 29.03 27.90
CA PRO A 112 22.48 30.45 28.24
C PRO A 112 23.89 31.05 28.11
N ASP A 113 23.98 32.31 27.68
CA ASP A 113 25.27 33.01 27.51
C ASP A 113 26.09 33.09 28.82
N ASP A 114 25.42 32.93 29.97
CA ASP A 114 26.00 32.99 31.32
C ASP A 114 26.47 31.61 31.83
N ALA A 115 26.37 30.56 31.01
CA ALA A 115 26.70 29.20 31.42
C ALA A 115 28.22 29.05 31.67
N PRO A 116 28.64 28.38 32.76
CA PRO A 116 30.04 28.07 32.99
C PRO A 116 30.57 27.22 31.83
N THR A 117 31.50 27.76 31.07
CA THR A 117 32.25 26.99 30.08
C THR A 117 33.15 26.00 30.84
N ILE A 118 33.04 24.71 30.51
CA ILE A 118 33.93 23.65 31.00
C ILE A 118 35.11 23.54 30.03
#